data_AF-A0A9D8BYM0-F1
#
_entry.id   AF-A0A9D8BYM0-F1
#
_cell.length_a   1.000
_cell.length_b   1.000
_cell.length_c   1.000
_cell.angle_alpha   90.00
_cell.angle_beta   90.00
_cell.angle_gamma   90.00
#
_symmetry.space_group_name_H-M   'P 1'
#
loop_
_entity.id
_entity.type
_entity.pdbx_description
1 polymer ?
#
loop_
_entity_poly.entity_id
_entity_poly.type
_entity_poly.pdbx_seq_one_letter_code
_entity_poly.pdbx_strand_id
1 'polypeptide(L)' 'MSACREAGATDKSYYRWRREYGGMKVDQAKRLKQLEQENARLKRLVGELHLEKMVLTDVARGNF' A
#
# COMPACT_ATOMS: atom_id res chain seq x y z
N MET A 1 5.02 -33.40 -14.35
CA MET A 1 5.22 -32.54 -13.16
C MET A 1 4.43 -31.26 -13.40
N SER A 2 3.70 -30.73 -12.41
CA SER A 2 2.93 -29.49 -12.64
C SER A 2 3.88 -28.29 -12.63
N ALA A 3 3.69 -27.34 -13.55
CA ALA A 3 4.50 -26.13 -13.68
C ALA A 3 4.63 -25.33 -12.35
N CYS A 4 3.64 -25.46 -11.45
CA CYS A 4 3.67 -24.86 -10.12
C CYS A 4 4.77 -25.46 -9.23
N ARG A 5 4.97 -26.79 -9.23
CA ARG A 5 6.03 -27.45 -8.43
C ARG A 5 7.42 -27.08 -8.91
N GLU A 6 7.61 -26.94 -10.22
CA GLU A 6 8.88 -26.49 -10.81
C GLU A 6 9.19 -25.03 -10.45
N ALA A 7 8.15 -24.19 -10.33
CA ALA A 7 8.26 -22.80 -9.88
C ALA A 7 8.33 -22.64 -8.34
N GLY A 8 8.39 -23.74 -7.56
CA GLY A 8 8.39 -23.69 -6.09
C GLY A 8 7.09 -23.18 -5.47
N ALA A 9 6.01 -23.10 -6.25
CA ALA A 9 4.71 -22.61 -5.82
C ALA A 9 3.72 -23.78 -5.63
N THR A 10 2.79 -23.63 -4.69
CA THR A 10 1.66 -24.56 -4.59
C THR A 10 0.58 -24.18 -5.59
N ASP A 11 -0.14 -25.18 -6.13
CA ASP A 11 -1.27 -24.93 -7.04
C ASP A 11 -2.30 -23.98 -6.40
N LYS A 12 -2.52 -24.10 -5.09
CA LYS A 12 -3.38 -23.20 -4.30
C LYS A 12 -2.92 -21.74 -4.37
N SER A 13 -1.62 -21.48 -4.22
CA SER A 13 -1.05 -20.14 -4.34
C SER A 13 -1.21 -19.58 -5.75
N TYR A 14 -1.02 -20.42 -6.77
CA TYR A 14 -1.19 -20.04 -8.17
C TYR A 14 -2.65 -19.64 -8.48
N TYR A 15 -3.63 -20.45 -8.09
CA TYR A 15 -5.05 -20.13 -8.32
C TYR A 15 -5.49 -18.87 -7.56
N ARG A 16 -4.98 -18.64 -6.35
CA ARG A 16 -5.23 -17.38 -5.62
C ARG A 16 -4.69 -16.17 -6.40
N TRP A 17 -3.44 -16.22 -6.83
CA TRP A 17 -2.84 -15.14 -7.62
C TRP A 17 -3.51 -14.96 -8.98
N ARG A 18 -3.94 -16.03 -9.63
CA ARG A 18 -4.72 -15.94 -10.88
C ARG A 18 -6.10 -15.32 -10.65
N ARG A 19 -6.75 -15.57 -9.52
CA ARG A 19 -8.02 -14.92 -9.18
C ARG A 19 -7.85 -13.43 -8.90
N GLU A 20 -6.77 -13.08 -8.20
CA GLU A 20 -6.52 -11.71 -7.71
C GLU A 20 -5.86 -10.82 -8.78
N TYR A 21 -4.99 -11.39 -9.60
CA TYR A 21 -4.16 -10.68 -10.57
C TYR A 21 -4.25 -11.24 -12.00
N GLY A 22 -4.94 -12.36 -12.24
CA GLY A 22 -4.91 -13.03 -13.55
C GLY A 22 -5.60 -12.30 -14.70
N GLY A 23 -6.39 -11.25 -14.41
CA GLY A 23 -6.89 -10.30 -15.39
C GLY A 23 -6.09 -8.98 -15.46
N MET A 24 -5.12 -8.80 -14.56
CA MET A 24 -4.33 -7.59 -14.43
C MET A 24 -2.98 -7.79 -15.13
N LYS A 25 -2.58 -6.87 -16.01
CA LYS A 25 -1.22 -6.92 -16.56
C LYS A 25 -0.22 -6.74 -15.41
N VAL A 26 0.89 -7.48 -15.42
CA VAL A 26 1.92 -7.42 -14.36
C VAL A 26 2.35 -5.98 -14.05
N ASP A 27 2.41 -5.12 -15.08
CA ASP A 27 2.76 -3.71 -14.92
C ASP A 27 1.68 -2.88 -14.21
N GLN A 28 0.40 -3.22 -14.40
CA GLN A 28 -0.71 -2.60 -13.67
C GLN A 28 -0.67 -3.00 -12.19
N ALA A 29 -0.39 -4.27 -11.88
CA ALA A 29 -0.25 -4.73 -10.50
C ALA A 29 0.95 -4.07 -9.79
N LYS A 30 2.09 -3.93 -10.48
CA LYS A 30 3.26 -3.20 -9.96
C LYS A 30 2.93 -1.73 -9.69
N ARG A 31 2.26 -1.05 -10.62
CA ARG A 31 1.86 0.35 -10.48
C ARG A 31 0.87 0.53 -9.32
N LEU A 32 -0.08 -0.38 -9.16
CA LEU A 32 -1.03 -0.34 -8.05
C LEU A 32 -0.31 -0.42 -6.70
N LYS A 33 0.60 -1.39 -6.54
CA LYS A 33 1.39 -1.54 -5.31
C LYS A 33 2.22 -0.29 -4.98
N GLN A 34 2.83 0.33 -5.99
CA GLN A 34 3.58 1.58 -5.82
C GLN A 34 2.66 2.73 -5.37
N LEU A 35 1.49 2.86 -5.98
CA LEU A 35 0.51 3.88 -5.61
C LEU A 35 -0.02 3.68 -4.18
N GLU A 36 -0.26 2.44 -3.77
CA GLU A 36 -0.68 2.12 -2.40
C GLU A 36 0.37 2.51 -1.36
N GLN A 37 1.65 2.23 -1.65
CA GLN A 37 2.78 2.61 -0.79
C GLN A 37 2.90 4.14 -0.68
N GLU A 38 2.83 4.85 -1.80
CA GLU A 38 2.92 6.31 -1.80
C GLU A 38 1.71 6.94 -1.08
N ASN A 39 0.51 6.40 -1.28
CA ASN A 39 -0.70 6.86 -0.59
C ASN A 39 -0.58 6.70 0.93
N ALA A 40 -0.05 5.57 1.39
CA ALA A 40 0.21 5.34 2.81
C ALA A 40 1.24 6.33 3.39
N ARG A 41 2.32 6.60 2.65
CA ARG A 41 3.32 7.61 3.04
C ARG A 41 2.72 9.00 3.13
N LEU A 42 1.96 9.41 2.11
CA LEU A 42 1.32 10.73 2.06
C LEU A 42 0.31 10.92 3.19
N LYS A 43 -0.51 9.91 3.50
CA LYS A 43 -1.47 9.96 4.62
C LYS A 43 -0.78 10.19 5.96
N ARG A 44 0.35 9.51 6.21
CA ARG A 44 1.15 9.73 7.43
C ARG A 44 1.65 11.17 7.50
N LEU A 45 2.30 11.65 6.44
CA LEU A 45 2.87 13.00 6.39
C LEU A 45 1.79 14.08 6.60
N VAL A 46 0.62 13.93 5.96
CA VAL A 46 -0.49 14.86 6.15
C VAL A 46 -0.98 14.85 7.59
N GLY A 47 -1.07 13.68 8.23
CA GLY A 47 -1.43 13.56 9.64
C GLY A 47 -0.43 14.26 10.57
N GLU A 48 0.86 14.03 10.36
CA GLU A 48 1.95 14.67 11.12
C GLU A 48 1.90 16.20 10.97
N LEU A 49 1.81 16.70 9.74
CA LEU A 49 1.70 18.14 9.47
C LEU A 49 0.44 18.76 10.09
N HIS A 50 -0.67 18.02 10.09
CA HIS A 50 -1.90 18.50 10.71
C HIS A 50 -1.76 18.61 12.23
N LEU A 51 -1.14 17.61 12.87
CA LEU A 51 -0.86 17.63 14.31
C LEU A 51 0.09 18.78 14.67
N GLU A 52 1.18 18.97 13.94
CA GLU A 52 2.10 20.10 14.14
C GLU A 52 1.37 21.44 14.03
N LYS A 53 0.52 21.60 13.00
CA LYS A 53 -0.28 22.80 12.83
C LYS A 53 -1.24 23.03 14.00
N MET A 54 -1.89 21.98 14.51
CA MET A 54 -2.79 22.09 15.66
C MET A 54 -2.02 22.55 16.90
N VAL A 55 -0.90 21.90 17.21
CA VAL A 55 -0.04 22.27 18.35
C VAL A 55 0.41 23.72 18.23
N LEU A 56 0.92 24.14 17.07
CA LEU A 56 1.35 25.52 16.85
C LEU A 56 0.19 26.53 17.00
N THR A 57 -1.01 26.14 16.58
CA THR A 57 -2.20 26.99 16.71
C THR A 57 -2.65 27.11 18.17
N ASP A 58 -2.65 26.01 18.93
CA ASP A 58 -2.98 26.02 20.36
C ASP A 58 -1.95 26.82 21.16
N VAL A 59 -0.67 26.70 20.79
CA VAL A 59 0.41 27.51 21.35
C VAL A 59 0.20 28.99 21.10
N ALA A 60 -0.10 29.37 19.86
CA ALA A 60 -0.36 30.76 19.49
C ALA A 60 -1.62 31.33 20.17
N ARG A 61 -2.58 30.48 20.53
CA ARG A 61 -3.81 30.87 21.25
C ARG A 61 -3.62 30.96 22.77
N GLY A 62 -2.49 30.49 23.31
CA GLY A 62 -2.23 30.49 24.75
C GLY A 62 -3.09 29.51 25.55
N ASN A 63 -3.60 28.46 24.90
CA ASN A 63 -4.48 27.47 25.52
C ASN A 63 -3.66 26.38 26.28
N PHE A 64 -2.87 26.78 27.27
CA PHE A 64 -2.13 25.86 28.15
C PHE A 64 -2.55 26.02 29.61
#